data_AF-A0A127SQB5-F1
#
_entry.id   AF-A0A127SQB5-F1
#
_cell.length_a   1.000
_cell.length_b   1.000
_cell.length_c   1.000
_cell.angle_alpha   90.00
_cell.angle_beta   90.00
_cell.angle_gamma   90.00
#
_symmetry.space_group_name_H-M   'P 1'
#
loop_
_entity.id
_entity.type
_entity.pdbx_description
1 polymer ?
#
loop_
_entity_poly.entity_id
_entity_poly.type
_entity_poly.pdbx_seq_one_letter_code
_entity_poly.pdbx_strand_id
1 'polypeptide(L)' 'KVYIKESGGYVELFFTDFCRRRQADQTYMDKLFIPIQGCLLEVVREQYTDFYRDKERWRYLQKLDTK' A
#
# COMPACT_ATOMS: atom_id res chain seq x y z
N LYS A 1 -0.39 -6.13 -10.17
CA LYS A 1 -0.66 -7.27 -9.26
C LYS A 1 -0.94 -6.73 -7.86
N VAL A 2 -1.63 -7.48 -7.01
CA VAL A 2 -1.92 -7.09 -5.61
C VAL A 2 -1.45 -8.21 -4.69
N TYR A 3 -0.71 -7.87 -3.65
CA TYR A 3 -0.21 -8.83 -2.65
C TYR A 3 -0.94 -8.59 -1.34
N ILE A 4 -1.67 -9.60 -0.87
CA ILE A 4 -2.47 -9.53 0.37
C ILE A 4 -1.87 -10.44 1.45
N LYS A 5 -2.05 -10.10 2.72
CA LYS A 5 -1.57 -10.93 3.84
C LYS A 5 -2.60 -12.01 4.15
N GLU A 6 -2.21 -13.27 3.93
CA GLU A 6 -3.01 -14.45 4.30
C GLU A 6 -2.10 -15.45 5.01
N SER A 7 -2.57 -16.02 6.13
CA SER A 7 -1.90 -17.12 6.85
C SER A 7 -0.41 -16.90 7.16
N GLY A 8 -0.01 -15.65 7.45
CA GLY A 8 1.38 -15.30 7.79
C GLY A 8 2.30 -15.03 6.60
N GLY A 9 1.80 -15.07 5.36
CA GLY A 9 2.54 -14.77 4.14
C GLY A 9 1.81 -13.81 3.19
N TYR A 10 2.44 -13.51 2.07
CA TYR A 10 1.84 -12.73 0.99
C TYR A 10 1.32 -13.63 -0.13
N VAL A 11 0.06 -13.44 -0.51
CA VAL A 11 -0.57 -14.12 -1.64
C VAL A 11 -0.74 -13.13 -2.78
N GLU A 12 -0.34 -13.53 -3.98
CA GLU A 12 -0.52 -12.74 -5.21
C GLU A 12 -1.95 -12.88 -5.73
N LEU A 13 -2.56 -11.73 -6.07
CA LEU A 13 -3.83 -11.62 -6.76
C LEU A 13 -3.70 -10.78 -8.02
N PHE A 14 -4.49 -11.13 -9.03
CA PHE A 14 -4.77 -10.22 -10.13
C PHE A 14 -5.58 -9.04 -9.63
N PHE A 15 -5.36 -7.88 -10.25
CA PHE A 15 -6.06 -6.65 -9.88
C PHE A 15 -7.59 -6.80 -10.06
N THR A 16 -8.02 -7.52 -11.09
CA THR A 16 -9.45 -7.82 -11.34
C THR A 16 -10.08 -8.64 -10.22
N ASP A 17 -9.37 -9.64 -9.68
CA ASP A 17 -9.87 -10.46 -8.59
C ASP A 17 -9.89 -9.70 -7.27
N PHE A 18 -8.88 -8.86 -7.04
CA PHE A 18 -8.88 -7.93 -5.92
C PHE A 18 -10.10 -7.00 -5.95
N CYS A 19 -10.42 -6.40 -7.11
CA CYS A 19 -11.61 -5.54 -7.25
C CYS A 19 -12.91 -6.28 -6.93
N ARG A 20 -13.08 -7.51 -7.43
CA ARG A 20 -14.26 -8.33 -7.12
C ARG A 20 -14.37 -8.65 -5.63
N ARG A 21 -13.27 -9.09 -5.00
CA ARG A 21 -13.23 -9.38 -3.55
C ARG A 21 -13.58 -8.15 -2.73
N ARG A 22 -13.01 -6.99 -3.07
CA ARG A 22 -13.29 -5.71 -2.38
C ARG A 22 -14.74 -5.26 -2.52
N GLN A 23 -15.41 -5.59 -3.63
CA GLN A 23 -16.84 -5.30 -3.81
C GLN A 23 -17.73 -6.23 -2.99
N ALA A 24 -17.34 -7.50 -2.85
CA ALA A 24 -18.11 -8.51 -2.12
C ALA A 24 -17.89 -8.47 -0.60
N ASP A 25 -16.71 -8.03 -0.16
CA ASP A 25 -16.27 -8.06 1.24
C ASP A 25 -15.85 -6.67 1.73
N GLN A 26 -16.63 -6.12 2.65
CA GLN A 26 -16.40 -4.79 3.23
C GLN A 26 -15.12 -4.72 4.08
N THR A 27 -14.60 -5.84 4.59
CA THR A 27 -13.36 -5.84 5.39
C THR A 27 -12.15 -5.33 4.60
N TYR A 28 -12.22 -5.37 3.27
CA TYR A 28 -11.20 -4.81 2.39
C TYR A 28 -11.14 -3.28 2.40
N MET A 29 -12.14 -2.58 2.94
CA MET A 29 -12.14 -1.12 3.03
C MET A 29 -11.18 -0.59 4.10
N ASP A 30 -10.93 -1.37 5.15
CA ASP A 30 -10.01 -1.01 6.22
C ASP A 30 -8.55 -1.42 5.92
N LYS A 31 -8.34 -2.21 4.86
CA LYS A 31 -7.02 -2.66 4.43
C LYS A 31 -6.25 -1.52 3.77
N LEU A 32 -4.98 -1.39 4.16
CA LEU A 32 -4.08 -0.37 3.66
C LEU A 32 -3.11 -0.96 2.65
N PHE A 33 -2.85 -0.21 1.57
CA PHE A 33 -1.97 -0.64 0.50
C PHE A 33 -0.96 0.43 0.13
N ILE A 34 0.30 0.03 -0.06
CA ILE A 34 1.33 0.91 -0.62
C ILE A 34 1.71 0.47 -2.04
N PRO A 35 1.99 1.42 -2.95
CA PRO A 35 2.46 1.09 -4.29
C PRO A 35 3.96 0.78 -4.28
N ILE A 36 4.33 -0.41 -4.78
CA ILE A 36 5.72 -0.87 -4.94
C ILE A 36 5.88 -1.45 -6.35
N GLN A 37 6.75 -0.84 -7.18
CA GLN A 37 7.12 -1.34 -8.51
C GLN A 37 5.92 -1.77 -9.40
N GLY A 38 4.85 -0.96 -9.43
CA GLY A 38 3.65 -1.26 -10.23
C GLY A 38 2.70 -2.29 -9.60
N CYS A 39 2.93 -2.66 -8.34
CA CYS A 39 2.08 -3.56 -7.56
C CYS A 39 1.53 -2.86 -6.32
N LEU A 40 0.42 -3.37 -5.78
CA LEU A 40 -0.13 -2.97 -4.49
C LEU A 40 0.25 -4.00 -3.43
N LEU A 41 0.74 -3.56 -2.29
CA LEU A 41 1.14 -4.43 -1.18
C LEU A 41 0.31 -4.08 0.06
N GLU A 42 -0.40 -5.07 0.61
CA GLU A 42 -1.14 -4.94 1.88
C GLU A 42 -0.15 -4.74 3.04
N VAL A 43 -0.40 -3.71 3.84
CA VAL A 43 0.45 -3.33 4.97
C VAL A 43 -0.39 -2.97 6.18
N VAL A 44 0.25 -3.01 7.36
CA VAL A 44 -0.36 -2.50 8.58
C VAL A 44 -0.23 -0.97 8.66
N ARG A 45 -1.03 -0.35 9.52
CA ARG A 45 -1.10 1.12 9.67
C ARG A 45 0.25 1.78 9.97
N GLU A 46 1.07 1.15 10.80
CA GLU A 46 2.42 1.64 11.14
C GLU A 46 3.29 1.74 9.88
N GLN A 47 3.42 0.64 9.13
CA GLN A 47 4.15 0.57 7.86
C GLN A 47 3.61 1.54 6.81
N TYR A 48 2.28 1.71 6.73
CA TYR A 48 1.66 2.68 5.83
C TYR A 48 2.08 4.11 6.17
N THR A 49 2.07 4.44 7.46
CA THR A 49 2.43 5.79 7.94
C THR A 49 3.91 6.08 7.69
N ASP A 50 4.79 5.13 8.00
CA ASP A 50 6.24 5.27 7.78
C ASP A 50 6.58 5.48 6.30
N PHE A 51 5.95 4.72 5.40
CA PHE A 51 6.16 4.84 3.96
C PHE A 51 5.86 6.26 3.43
N TYR A 52 4.79 6.89 3.91
CA TYR A 52 4.44 8.24 3.48
C TYR A 52 5.22 9.32 4.23
N ARG A 53 5.57 9.11 5.50
CA ARG A 53 6.43 10.03 6.26
C ARG A 53 7.77 10.25 5.55
N ASP A 54 8.38 9.20 5.04
CA ASP A 54 9.67 9.29 4.33
C ASP A 54 9.54 10.03 3.00
N LYS A 55 8.43 9.81 2.26
CA LYS A 55 8.15 10.56 1.01
C LYS A 55 7.92 12.05 1.27
N GLU A 56 7.20 12.39 2.34
CA GLU A 56 6.99 13.78 2.73
C GLU A 56 8.29 14.44 3.17
N ARG A 57 9.12 13.73 3.95
CA ARG A 57 10.46 14.20 4.34
C ARG A 57 11.34 14.46 3.13
N TRP A 58 11.36 13.55 2.15
CA TRP A 58 12.14 13.74 0.93
C TRP A 58 11.69 14.97 0.13
N ARG A 59 10.37 15.18 -0.02
CA ARG A 59 9.82 16.38 -0.65
C ARG A 59 10.18 17.65 0.11
N TYR A 60 10.23 17.59 1.44
CA TYR A 60 10.61 18.73 2.27
C TYR A 60 12.08 19.10 2.08
N LEU A 61 12.99 18.12 2.10
CA LEU A 61 14.42 18.36 1.86
C LEU A 61 14.69 18.93 0.46
N GLN A 62 14.04 18.38 -0.58
CA GLN A 62 14.09 18.91 -1.95
C GLN A 62 13.75 20.41 -2.01
N LYS A 63 12.72 20.85 -1.26
CA LYS A 63 12.33 22.27 -1.21
C LYS A 63 13.37 23.16 -0.53
N LEU A 64 14.11 22.62 0.43
CA LEU A 64 15.18 23.36 1.11
C LEU A 64 16.43 23.49 0.23
N ASP A 65 16.78 22.46 -0.53
CA ASP A 65 17.91 22.49 -1.49
C ASP A 65 17.68 23.45 -2.66
N THR A 66 16.42 23.73 -3.03
CA THR A 66 16.08 24.71 -4.08
C THR A 66 16.09 26.18 -3.63
N LYS A 67 16.58 26.51 -2.43
CA LYS A 67 16.70 27.88 -1.91
C LYS A 67 18.16 28.33 -1.83
#